data_AF-A0A954D7I0-F1
#
_entry.id   AF-A0A954D7I0-F1
#
_cell.length_a   1.000
_cell.length_b   1.000
_cell.length_c   1.000
_cell.angle_alpha   90.00
_cell.angle_beta   90.00
_cell.angle_gamma   90.00
#
_symmetry.space_group_name_H-M   'P 1'
#
loop_
_entity.id
_entity.type
_entity.pdbx_description
1 polymer ?
#
loop_
_entity_poly.entity_id
_entity_poly.type
_entity_poly.pdbx_seq_one_letter_code
_entity_poly.pdbx_strand_id
1 'polypeptide(L)'
;MNLDELARSAEHGDFSTLLRELSDRFEDEGNYALLFESLILEERFRRDLPLVGELTDEVMDDDTRQAMETYYADCCRRVGELFLAAGDPGQAFPYFRTIRELESIRAALHEWWRRAPEDRAPQHEAFIEIALGQGLDPIIGYAALLAHRGICDGITFLEQRFPFGADVRRQCVQRLNRALHEELLEAIQRELVEHEGSRMEAPLVDVLKGRRWLFREQHSHVDDSHLQATIRFGLILDDPADLERSIELCVYGMHLPAAYQHQEACPFEDFYNDYRLLYSGLAGRETNRSVEHFAGKLARQADQNPRGTHFPAEVLAFLQSRVGRAEEALETYERYLASSPRLSLCPPLLDLCRAAGNFSPLLDLARSRGNALQYAIGLIERYRAAASD
;
A
#
# COMPACT_ATOMS: atom_id res chain seq x y z
N MET A 1 -34.72 -29.89 -13.53
CA MET A 1 -36.18 -29.80 -13.39
C MET A 1 -36.75 -28.87 -14.46
N ASN A 2 -37.58 -29.37 -15.37
CA ASN A 2 -38.30 -28.53 -16.35
C ASN A 2 -39.53 -27.87 -15.68
N LEU A 3 -40.06 -26.78 -16.25
CA LEU A 3 -41.26 -26.09 -15.74
C LEU A 3 -42.46 -27.04 -15.58
N ASP A 4 -42.55 -28.09 -16.40
CA ASP A 4 -43.59 -29.12 -16.32
C ASP A 4 -43.44 -30.09 -15.12
N GLU A 5 -42.25 -30.21 -14.54
CA GLU A 5 -42.01 -30.95 -13.29
C GLU A 5 -42.35 -30.09 -12.08
N LEU A 6 -42.01 -28.80 -12.12
CA LEU A 6 -42.43 -27.81 -11.12
C LEU A 6 -43.95 -27.74 -10.99
N ALA A 7 -44.66 -27.73 -12.13
CA ALA A 7 -46.12 -27.74 -12.16
C ALA A 7 -46.72 -29.00 -11.53
N ARG A 8 -46.12 -30.18 -11.78
CA ARG A 8 -46.59 -31.46 -11.21
C ARG A 8 -46.37 -31.56 -9.70
N SER A 9 -45.26 -31.06 -9.16
CA SER A 9 -45.04 -31.00 -7.71
C SER A 9 -46.00 -30.01 -7.04
N ALA A 10 -46.32 -28.89 -7.70
CA ALA A 10 -47.30 -27.92 -7.22
C ALA A 10 -48.74 -28.49 -7.15
N GLU A 11 -49.12 -29.38 -8.07
CA GLU A 11 -50.43 -30.05 -8.08
C GLU A 11 -50.67 -30.94 -6.84
N HIS A 12 -49.60 -31.42 -6.20
CA HIS A 12 -49.68 -32.26 -5.00
C HIS A 12 -49.64 -31.46 -3.68
N GLY A 13 -49.51 -30.12 -3.75
CA GLY A 13 -49.60 -29.21 -2.60
C GLY A 13 -48.36 -29.19 -1.68
N ASP A 14 -47.28 -29.90 -2.02
CA ASP A 14 -46.05 -29.96 -1.20
C ASP A 14 -44.99 -28.94 -1.67
N PHE A 15 -45.30 -27.66 -1.47
CA PHE A 15 -44.42 -26.55 -1.87
C PHE A 15 -43.12 -26.48 -1.05
N SER A 16 -43.11 -27.00 0.18
CA SER A 16 -41.88 -27.07 0.99
C SER A 16 -40.87 -28.04 0.40
N THR A 17 -41.31 -29.21 -0.08
CA THR A 17 -40.42 -30.15 -0.77
C THR A 17 -39.94 -29.58 -2.10
N LEU A 18 -40.81 -28.90 -2.84
CA LEU A 18 -40.44 -28.24 -4.10
C LEU A 18 -39.32 -27.19 -3.93
N LEU A 19 -39.41 -26.33 -2.92
CA LEU A 19 -38.42 -25.29 -2.65
C LEU A 19 -37.07 -25.88 -2.22
N ARG A 20 -37.10 -27.00 -1.50
CA ARG A 20 -35.88 -27.74 -1.14
C ARG A 20 -35.22 -28.37 -2.36
N GLU A 21 -35.98 -29.04 -3.22
CA GLU A 21 -35.47 -29.63 -4.47
C GLU A 21 -34.88 -28.57 -5.41
N LEU A 22 -35.47 -27.36 -5.43
CA LEU A 22 -34.90 -26.22 -6.16
C LEU A 22 -33.55 -25.79 -5.59
N SER A 23 -33.46 -25.67 -4.26
CA SER A 23 -32.22 -25.30 -3.57
C SER A 23 -31.11 -26.31 -3.84
N ASP A 24 -31.39 -27.60 -3.61
CA ASP A 24 -30.42 -28.69 -3.82
C ASP A 24 -29.89 -28.69 -5.26
N ARG A 25 -30.78 -28.51 -6.23
CA ARG A 25 -30.38 -28.42 -7.63
C ARG A 25 -29.52 -27.19 -7.93
N PHE A 26 -29.86 -26.02 -7.42
CA PHE A 26 -29.06 -24.81 -7.67
C PHE A 26 -27.67 -24.92 -7.04
N GLU A 27 -27.55 -25.62 -5.92
CA GLU A 27 -26.26 -25.97 -5.34
C GLU A 27 -25.47 -26.93 -6.25
N ASP A 28 -26.09 -28.02 -6.71
CA ASP A 28 -25.46 -29.00 -7.61
C ASP A 28 -25.04 -28.40 -8.96
N GLU A 29 -25.82 -27.47 -9.50
CA GLU A 29 -25.54 -26.75 -10.75
C GLU A 29 -24.50 -25.62 -10.56
N GLY A 30 -24.10 -25.32 -9.32
CA GLY A 30 -23.19 -24.21 -9.01
C GLY A 30 -23.83 -22.82 -9.17
N ASN A 31 -25.16 -22.74 -9.28
CA ASN A 31 -25.89 -21.49 -9.42
C ASN A 31 -26.23 -20.90 -8.05
N TYR A 32 -25.20 -20.51 -7.31
CA TYR A 32 -25.37 -20.14 -5.90
C TYR A 32 -26.15 -18.83 -5.71
N ALA A 33 -26.27 -17.99 -6.74
CA ALA A 33 -27.13 -16.81 -6.72
C ALA A 33 -28.61 -17.21 -6.62
N LEU A 34 -29.06 -18.18 -7.44
CA LEU A 34 -30.42 -18.71 -7.35
C LEU A 34 -30.62 -19.57 -6.10
N LEU A 35 -29.58 -20.25 -5.62
CA LEU A 35 -29.61 -20.92 -4.32
C LEU A 35 -29.96 -19.92 -3.21
N PHE A 36 -29.28 -18.78 -3.15
CA PHE A 36 -29.57 -17.72 -2.18
C PHE A 36 -31.05 -17.29 -2.20
N GLU A 37 -31.57 -16.98 -3.39
CA GLU A 37 -32.97 -16.57 -3.56
C GLU A 37 -33.94 -17.68 -3.10
N SER A 38 -33.66 -18.94 -3.45
CA SER A 38 -34.49 -20.08 -3.06
C SER A 38 -34.51 -20.31 -1.54
N LEU A 39 -33.37 -20.15 -0.85
CA LEU A 39 -33.29 -20.29 0.60
C LEU A 39 -34.11 -19.22 1.33
N ILE A 40 -34.07 -17.97 0.86
CA ILE A 40 -34.88 -16.87 1.42
C ILE A 40 -36.36 -17.10 1.15
N LEU A 41 -36.72 -17.60 -0.03
CA LEU A 41 -38.09 -17.92 -0.39
C LEU A 41 -38.66 -19.05 0.48
N GLU A 42 -37.87 -20.08 0.75
CA GLU A 42 -38.24 -21.19 1.65
C GLU A 42 -38.51 -20.69 3.08
N GLU A 43 -37.65 -19.82 3.62
CA GLU A 43 -37.83 -19.26 4.98
C GLU A 43 -39.10 -18.42 5.08
N ARG A 44 -39.35 -17.57 4.08
CA ARG A 44 -40.58 -16.77 4.03
C ARG A 44 -41.82 -17.66 4.00
N PHE A 45 -41.82 -18.70 3.16
CA PHE A 45 -42.93 -19.65 3.07
C PHE A 45 -43.18 -20.36 4.40
N ARG A 46 -42.11 -20.83 5.07
CA ARG A 46 -42.23 -21.55 6.35
C ARG A 46 -42.81 -20.69 7.48
N ARG A 47 -42.63 -19.37 7.40
CA ARG A 47 -43.12 -18.39 8.36
C ARG A 47 -44.43 -17.71 7.96
N ASP A 48 -45.07 -18.16 6.88
CA ASP A 48 -46.29 -17.57 6.32
C ASP A 48 -46.13 -16.06 5.98
N LEU A 49 -44.93 -15.67 5.56
CA LEU A 49 -44.61 -14.30 5.16
C LEU A 49 -44.84 -14.10 3.65
N PRO A 50 -45.10 -12.85 3.21
CA PRO A 50 -45.16 -12.52 1.79
C PRO A 50 -43.91 -12.97 1.02
N LEU A 51 -44.12 -13.87 0.05
CA LEU A 51 -43.04 -14.46 -0.75
C LEU A 51 -42.33 -13.44 -1.64
N VAL A 52 -43.04 -12.38 -2.05
CA VAL A 52 -42.53 -11.31 -2.91
C VAL A 52 -42.84 -9.96 -2.27
N GLY A 53 -41.93 -9.00 -2.41
CA GLY A 53 -42.07 -7.64 -1.92
C GLY A 53 -41.32 -7.36 -0.62
N GLU A 54 -41.42 -6.12 -0.17
CA GLU A 54 -40.81 -5.62 1.07
C GLU A 54 -41.60 -6.15 2.28
N LEU A 55 -40.86 -6.58 3.31
CA LEU A 55 -41.44 -6.96 4.59
C LEU A 55 -41.42 -5.71 5.48
N THR A 56 -42.60 -5.23 5.89
CA THR A 56 -42.76 -4.01 6.69
C THR A 56 -42.94 -4.34 8.18
N ASP A 57 -42.81 -3.33 9.04
CA ASP A 57 -43.03 -3.45 10.48
C ASP A 57 -44.48 -3.84 10.84
N GLU A 58 -45.43 -3.71 9.90
CA GLU A 58 -46.82 -4.15 10.09
C GLU A 58 -46.98 -5.68 9.90
N VAL A 59 -46.04 -6.31 9.20
CA VAL A 59 -46.08 -7.73 8.81
C VAL A 59 -45.22 -8.60 9.72
N MET A 60 -44.25 -8.01 10.43
CA MET A 60 -43.28 -8.74 11.24
C MET A 60 -43.19 -8.18 12.65
N ASP A 61 -43.35 -9.05 13.65
CA ASP A 61 -42.94 -8.75 15.02
C ASP A 61 -41.41 -8.77 15.17
N ASP A 62 -40.92 -8.27 16.30
CA ASP A 62 -39.49 -8.14 16.56
C ASP A 62 -38.76 -9.48 16.56
N ASP A 63 -39.40 -10.54 17.08
CA ASP A 63 -38.82 -11.88 17.12
C ASP A 63 -38.69 -12.49 15.71
N THR A 64 -39.70 -12.32 14.86
CA THR A 64 -39.68 -12.78 13.46
C THR A 64 -38.67 -11.99 12.64
N ARG A 65 -38.54 -10.67 12.88
CA ARG A 65 -37.53 -9.84 12.24
C ARG A 65 -36.12 -10.33 12.58
N GLN A 66 -35.82 -10.49 13.87
CA GLN A 66 -34.52 -10.96 14.33
C GLN A 66 -34.19 -12.35 13.77
N ALA A 67 -35.17 -13.26 13.71
CA ALA A 67 -34.98 -14.59 13.15
C ALA A 67 -34.71 -14.55 11.63
N MET A 68 -35.42 -13.71 10.88
CA MET A 68 -35.17 -13.52 9.44
C MET A 68 -33.81 -12.89 9.16
N GLU A 69 -33.39 -11.89 9.94
CA GLU A 69 -32.05 -11.29 9.80
C GLU A 69 -30.95 -12.30 10.06
N THR A 70 -31.10 -13.14 11.09
CA THR A 70 -30.16 -14.22 11.42
C THR A 70 -30.09 -15.22 10.27
N TYR A 71 -31.24 -15.69 9.78
CA TYR A 71 -31.29 -16.65 8.67
C TYR A 71 -30.73 -16.07 7.36
N TYR A 72 -31.02 -14.79 7.07
CA TYR A 72 -30.47 -14.09 5.92
C TYR A 72 -28.94 -14.04 6.00
N ALA A 73 -28.40 -13.74 7.18
CA ALA A 73 -26.96 -13.72 7.39
C ALA A 73 -26.32 -15.11 7.19
N ASP A 74 -26.98 -16.17 7.68
CA ASP A 74 -26.54 -17.55 7.48
C ASP A 74 -26.56 -17.96 6.00
N CYS A 75 -27.58 -17.53 5.24
CA CYS A 75 -27.65 -17.75 3.80
C CYS A 75 -26.52 -17.03 3.07
N CYS A 76 -26.24 -15.76 3.41
CA CYS A 76 -25.11 -15.04 2.84
C CYS A 76 -23.79 -15.76 3.11
N ARG A 77 -23.58 -16.23 4.34
CA ARG A 77 -22.35 -16.96 4.71
C ARG A 77 -22.21 -18.26 3.90
N ARG A 78 -23.26 -19.09 3.86
CA ARG A 78 -23.26 -20.35 3.10
C ARG A 78 -22.96 -20.13 1.63
N VAL A 79 -23.66 -19.21 0.98
CA VAL A 79 -23.49 -18.93 -0.45
C VAL A 79 -22.12 -18.32 -0.74
N GLY A 80 -21.65 -17.42 0.12
CA GLY A 80 -20.30 -16.88 0.05
C GLY A 80 -19.22 -17.97 0.12
N GLU A 81 -19.35 -18.91 1.06
CA GLU A 81 -18.43 -20.05 1.20
C GLU A 81 -18.45 -20.97 -0.03
N LEU A 82 -19.61 -21.21 -0.63
CA LEU A 82 -19.74 -21.99 -1.88
C LEU A 82 -19.03 -21.31 -3.06
N PHE A 83 -19.18 -19.99 -3.22
CA PHE A 83 -18.44 -19.24 -4.26
C PHE A 83 -16.92 -19.27 -4.03
N LEU A 84 -16.47 -19.15 -2.77
CA LEU A 84 -15.05 -19.28 -2.43
C LEU A 84 -14.52 -20.68 -2.74
N ALA A 85 -15.28 -21.73 -2.41
CA ALA A 85 -14.91 -23.11 -2.72
C ALA A 85 -14.83 -23.38 -4.24
N ALA A 86 -15.69 -22.72 -5.03
CA ALA A 86 -15.62 -22.73 -6.49
C ALA A 86 -14.46 -21.89 -7.07
N GLY A 87 -13.74 -21.14 -6.22
CA GLY A 87 -12.63 -20.28 -6.63
C GLY A 87 -13.06 -19.00 -7.31
N ASP A 88 -14.25 -18.49 -7.00
CA ASP A 88 -14.78 -17.21 -7.48
C ASP A 88 -14.92 -16.20 -6.32
N PRO A 89 -13.82 -15.53 -5.93
CA PRO A 89 -13.86 -14.51 -4.89
C PRO A 89 -14.71 -13.28 -5.29
N GLY A 90 -14.84 -13.01 -6.59
CA GLY A 90 -15.63 -11.92 -7.14
C GLY A 90 -17.10 -12.02 -6.74
N GLN A 91 -17.67 -13.20 -6.95
CA GLN A 91 -19.06 -13.50 -6.60
C GLN A 91 -19.27 -13.72 -5.10
N ALA A 92 -18.25 -14.19 -4.36
CA ALA A 92 -18.35 -14.35 -2.91
C ALA A 92 -18.43 -13.02 -2.15
N PHE A 93 -17.69 -12.00 -2.59
CA PHE A 93 -17.50 -10.75 -1.83
C PHE A 93 -18.78 -9.98 -1.47
N PRO A 94 -19.75 -9.80 -2.36
CA PRO A 94 -21.01 -9.13 -2.03
C PRO A 94 -21.75 -9.74 -0.83
N TYR A 95 -21.69 -11.07 -0.67
CA TYR A 95 -22.37 -11.77 0.44
C TYR A 95 -21.70 -11.48 1.78
N PHE A 96 -20.37 -11.65 1.87
CA PHE A 96 -19.62 -11.34 3.09
C PHE A 96 -19.65 -9.85 3.46
N ARG A 97 -19.65 -8.97 2.45
CA ARG A 97 -19.79 -7.53 2.66
C ARG A 97 -21.14 -7.17 3.27
N THR A 98 -22.21 -7.79 2.81
CA THR A 98 -23.58 -7.55 3.31
C THR A 98 -23.68 -7.85 4.80
N ILE A 99 -23.10 -8.96 5.26
CA ILE A 99 -23.10 -9.38 6.67
C ILE A 99 -21.95 -8.81 7.50
N ARG A 100 -21.05 -8.03 6.88
CA ARG A 100 -19.84 -7.43 7.49
C ARG A 100 -18.84 -8.45 8.06
N GLU A 101 -18.84 -9.68 7.57
CA GLU A 101 -17.89 -10.73 7.94
C GLU A 101 -16.69 -10.76 7.01
N LEU A 102 -15.94 -9.66 7.01
CA LEU A 102 -14.85 -9.43 6.06
C LEU A 102 -13.59 -10.28 6.33
N GLU A 103 -13.44 -10.84 7.53
CA GLU A 103 -12.25 -11.63 7.89
C GLU A 103 -12.22 -12.99 7.19
N SER A 104 -13.37 -13.66 7.11
CA SER A 104 -13.50 -14.97 6.45
C SER A 104 -13.10 -14.90 4.98
N ILE A 105 -13.56 -13.85 4.29
CA ILE A 105 -13.19 -13.62 2.90
C ILE A 105 -11.74 -13.16 2.74
N ARG A 106 -11.20 -12.35 3.67
CA ARG A 106 -9.76 -12.00 3.64
C ARG A 106 -8.88 -13.26 3.71
N ALA A 107 -9.17 -14.17 4.63
CA ALA A 107 -8.43 -15.42 4.77
C ALA A 107 -8.56 -16.31 3.53
N ALA A 108 -9.76 -16.43 2.97
CA ALA A 108 -10.00 -17.21 1.76
C ALA A 108 -9.29 -16.61 0.53
N LEU A 109 -9.28 -15.28 0.39
CA LEU A 109 -8.55 -14.57 -0.65
C LEU A 109 -7.06 -14.83 -0.57
N HIS A 110 -6.45 -14.77 0.62
CA HIS A 110 -5.03 -15.07 0.81
C HIS A 110 -4.68 -16.48 0.36
N GLU A 111 -5.53 -17.44 0.74
CA GLU A 111 -5.32 -18.84 0.39
C GLU A 111 -5.52 -19.10 -1.11
N TRP A 112 -6.53 -18.47 -1.69
CA TRP A 112 -6.77 -18.49 -3.13
C TRP A 112 -5.58 -17.92 -3.89
N TRP A 113 -5.11 -16.73 -3.50
CA TRP A 113 -3.95 -16.05 -4.12
C TRP A 113 -2.70 -16.92 -4.11
N ARG A 114 -2.43 -17.60 -2.98
CA ARG A 114 -1.27 -18.51 -2.83
C ARG A 114 -1.31 -19.69 -3.81
N ARG A 115 -2.51 -20.14 -4.19
CA ARG A 115 -2.72 -21.29 -5.08
C ARG A 115 -3.16 -20.90 -6.48
N ALA A 116 -3.29 -19.61 -6.76
CA ALA A 116 -3.91 -19.13 -7.98
C ALA A 116 -3.05 -19.56 -9.19
N PRO A 117 -3.59 -20.33 -10.13
CA PRO A 117 -2.86 -20.70 -11.34
C PRO A 117 -2.74 -19.48 -12.27
N GLU A 118 -1.60 -19.37 -12.95
CA GLU A 118 -1.24 -18.21 -13.79
C GLU A 118 -2.27 -17.92 -14.90
N ASP A 119 -3.06 -18.91 -15.32
CA ASP A 119 -4.01 -18.85 -16.43
C ASP A 119 -5.40 -18.27 -16.08
N ARG A 120 -5.66 -17.87 -14.82
CA ARG A 120 -6.96 -17.32 -14.37
C ARG A 120 -7.02 -15.80 -14.29
N ALA A 121 -6.71 -15.12 -15.40
CA ALA A 121 -6.67 -13.65 -15.46
C ALA A 121 -7.93 -12.91 -14.97
N PRO A 122 -9.19 -13.33 -15.29
CA PRO A 122 -10.38 -12.63 -14.80
C PRO A 122 -10.53 -12.66 -13.28
N GLN A 123 -10.19 -13.77 -12.65
CA GLN A 123 -10.25 -13.92 -11.19
C GLN A 123 -9.14 -13.13 -10.50
N HIS A 124 -7.96 -13.00 -11.12
CA HIS A 124 -6.91 -12.11 -10.64
C HIS A 124 -7.38 -10.65 -10.64
N GLU A 125 -8.18 -10.23 -11.62
CA GLU A 125 -8.73 -8.88 -11.63
C GLU A 125 -9.77 -8.64 -10.53
N ALA A 126 -10.71 -9.57 -10.38
CA ALA A 126 -11.68 -9.50 -9.29
C ALA A 126 -10.96 -9.45 -7.93
N PHE A 127 -9.87 -10.22 -7.78
CA PHE A 127 -9.02 -10.19 -6.60
C PHE A 127 -8.41 -8.81 -6.34
N ILE A 128 -7.77 -8.20 -7.35
CA ILE A 128 -7.15 -6.88 -7.23
C ILE A 128 -8.20 -5.84 -6.86
N GLU A 129 -9.36 -5.86 -7.53
CA GLU A 129 -10.44 -4.92 -7.22
C GLU A 129 -10.97 -5.10 -5.78
N ILE A 130 -11.15 -6.33 -5.30
CA ILE A 130 -11.60 -6.56 -3.93
C ILE A 130 -10.53 -6.20 -2.89
N ALA A 131 -9.32 -6.71 -3.06
CA ALA A 131 -8.24 -6.54 -2.09
C ALA A 131 -7.73 -5.10 -2.05
N LEU A 132 -7.47 -4.52 -3.22
CA LEU A 132 -6.93 -3.17 -3.38
C LEU A 132 -8.03 -2.13 -3.61
N GLY A 133 -8.89 -2.30 -4.61
CA GLY A 133 -9.91 -1.28 -4.97
C GLY A 133 -10.91 -1.01 -3.84
N GLN A 134 -11.46 -2.06 -3.23
CA GLN A 134 -12.40 -1.98 -2.11
C GLN A 134 -11.71 -1.91 -0.74
N GLY A 135 -10.38 -2.01 -0.70
CA GLY A 135 -9.56 -1.83 0.51
C GLY A 135 -9.66 -2.95 1.53
N LEU A 136 -10.02 -4.18 1.14
CA LEU A 136 -10.13 -5.31 2.06
C LEU A 136 -8.76 -5.76 2.60
N ASP A 137 -7.75 -5.82 1.74
CA ASP A 137 -6.35 -6.07 2.08
C ASP A 137 -5.44 -5.40 1.04
N PRO A 138 -5.14 -4.10 1.23
CA PRO A 138 -4.40 -3.33 0.25
C PRO A 138 -2.97 -3.84 -0.02
N ILE A 139 -2.34 -4.47 0.97
CA ILE A 139 -0.93 -4.88 0.85
C ILE A 139 -0.81 -6.07 -0.09
N ILE A 140 -1.70 -7.05 0.05
CA ILE A 140 -1.72 -8.21 -0.84
C ILE A 140 -2.36 -7.84 -2.18
N GLY A 141 -3.38 -6.99 -2.19
CA GLY A 141 -3.94 -6.45 -3.44
C GLY A 141 -2.88 -5.72 -4.28
N TYR A 142 -1.99 -4.94 -3.64
CA TYR A 142 -0.87 -4.29 -4.32
C TYR A 142 0.20 -5.28 -4.80
N ALA A 143 0.46 -6.34 -4.03
CA ALA A 143 1.34 -7.43 -4.47
C ALA A 143 0.80 -8.11 -5.74
N ALA A 144 -0.51 -8.36 -5.77
CA ALA A 144 -1.18 -8.94 -6.93
C ALA A 144 -1.17 -8.00 -8.14
N LEU A 145 -1.35 -6.69 -7.90
CA LEU A 145 -1.21 -5.66 -8.94
C LEU A 145 0.17 -5.72 -9.59
N LEU A 146 1.25 -5.75 -8.80
CA LEU A 146 2.63 -5.85 -9.32
C LEU A 146 2.84 -7.15 -10.10
N ALA A 147 2.36 -8.29 -9.59
CA ALA A 147 2.56 -9.59 -10.23
C ALA A 147 1.80 -9.74 -11.56
N HIS A 148 0.60 -9.17 -11.68
CA HIS A 148 -0.25 -9.37 -12.86
C HIS A 148 -0.28 -8.22 -13.85
N ARG A 149 -0.23 -6.98 -13.35
CA ARG A 149 -0.26 -5.79 -14.21
C ARG A 149 1.11 -5.11 -14.34
N GLY A 150 2.08 -5.51 -13.53
CA GLY A 150 3.46 -5.06 -13.62
C GLY A 150 3.76 -3.79 -12.80
N ILE A 151 5.04 -3.39 -12.86
CA ILE A 151 5.59 -2.27 -12.09
C ILE A 151 4.98 -0.92 -12.48
N CYS A 152 4.70 -0.69 -13.77
CA CYS A 152 4.12 0.56 -14.27
C CYS A 152 2.78 0.89 -13.59
N ASP A 153 1.89 -0.11 -13.50
CA ASP A 153 0.60 0.01 -12.82
C ASP A 153 0.78 0.22 -11.30
N GLY A 154 1.75 -0.47 -10.71
CA GLY A 154 2.12 -0.27 -9.30
C GLY A 154 2.60 1.16 -9.00
N ILE A 155 3.39 1.76 -9.89
CA ILE A 155 3.84 3.15 -9.78
C ILE A 155 2.65 4.09 -9.95
N THR A 156 1.85 3.90 -11.00
CA THR A 156 0.66 4.69 -11.28
C THR A 156 -0.28 4.73 -10.07
N PHE A 157 -0.48 3.59 -9.41
CA PHE A 157 -1.28 3.50 -8.18
C PHE A 157 -0.72 4.32 -7.02
N LEU A 158 0.61 4.35 -6.83
CA LEU A 158 1.27 5.11 -5.76
C LEU A 158 1.37 6.62 -6.04
N GLU A 159 1.40 7.02 -7.31
CA GLU A 159 1.43 8.43 -7.74
C GLU A 159 0.06 9.10 -7.63
N GLN A 160 -1.01 8.34 -7.86
CA GLN A 160 -2.38 8.80 -7.69
C GLN A 160 -2.68 9.13 -6.23
N ARG A 161 -3.89 9.67 -5.98
CA ARG A 161 -4.36 9.91 -4.62
C ARG A 161 -4.50 8.56 -3.88
N PHE A 162 -3.44 8.21 -3.15
CA PHE A 162 -3.37 6.99 -2.38
C PHE A 162 -4.43 6.98 -1.26
N PRO A 163 -5.39 6.04 -1.27
CA PRO A 163 -6.56 6.09 -0.39
C PRO A 163 -6.29 5.55 1.03
N PHE A 164 -5.14 4.93 1.26
CA PHE A 164 -4.82 4.27 2.55
C PHE A 164 -3.83 5.06 3.41
N GLY A 165 -3.67 4.62 4.66
CA GLY A 165 -2.76 5.22 5.63
C GLY A 165 -1.27 5.09 5.26
N ALA A 166 -0.44 5.86 5.96
CA ALA A 166 1.01 5.94 5.70
C ALA A 166 1.72 4.58 5.84
N ASP A 167 1.32 3.73 6.79
CA ASP A 167 1.94 2.42 6.99
C ASP A 167 1.61 1.44 5.84
N VAL A 168 0.40 1.52 5.28
CA VAL A 168 0.04 0.74 4.08
C VAL A 168 0.84 1.25 2.89
N ARG A 169 0.96 2.57 2.74
CA ARG A 169 1.79 3.17 1.68
C ARG A 169 3.23 2.70 1.75
N ARG A 170 3.83 2.71 2.95
CA ARG A 170 5.19 2.22 3.20
C ARG A 170 5.34 0.77 2.75
N GLN A 171 4.41 -0.11 3.15
CA GLN A 171 4.45 -1.53 2.77
C GLN A 171 4.26 -1.77 1.27
N CYS A 172 3.43 -0.96 0.58
CA CYS A 172 3.34 -1.01 -0.88
C CYS A 172 4.68 -0.59 -1.52
N VAL A 173 5.30 0.49 -1.05
CA VAL A 173 6.62 0.93 -1.52
C VAL A 173 7.70 -0.12 -1.28
N GLN A 174 7.68 -0.82 -0.13
CA GLN A 174 8.59 -1.94 0.14
C GLN A 174 8.46 -3.04 -0.92
N ARG A 175 7.24 -3.39 -1.31
CA ARG A 175 6.98 -4.38 -2.37
C ARG A 175 7.45 -3.90 -3.74
N LEU A 176 7.20 -2.64 -4.09
CA LEU A 176 7.70 -2.04 -5.33
C LEU A 176 9.23 -2.05 -5.39
N ASN A 177 9.89 -1.58 -4.33
CA ASN A 177 11.35 -1.54 -4.20
C ASN A 177 11.97 -2.93 -4.37
N ARG A 178 11.35 -3.95 -3.75
CA ARG A 178 11.77 -5.34 -3.90
C ARG A 178 11.55 -5.86 -5.32
N ALA A 179 10.37 -5.67 -5.90
CA ALA A 179 10.03 -6.17 -7.22
C ALA A 179 10.98 -5.61 -8.30
N LEU A 180 11.22 -4.30 -8.28
CA LEU A 180 12.16 -3.69 -9.24
C LEU A 180 13.60 -4.17 -9.02
N HIS A 181 14.03 -4.31 -7.77
CA HIS A 181 15.37 -4.80 -7.45
C HIS A 181 15.57 -6.26 -7.93
N GLU A 182 14.59 -7.12 -7.72
CA GLU A 182 14.59 -8.51 -8.20
C GLU A 182 14.60 -8.57 -9.74
N GLU A 183 13.75 -7.80 -10.43
CA GLU A 183 13.72 -7.71 -11.89
C GLU A 183 15.08 -7.27 -12.46
N LEU A 184 15.68 -6.24 -11.87
CA LEU A 184 16.99 -5.73 -12.25
C LEU A 184 18.08 -6.80 -12.05
N LEU A 185 18.10 -7.44 -10.88
CA LEU A 185 19.08 -8.46 -10.56
C LEU A 185 18.95 -9.64 -11.52
N GLU A 186 17.74 -10.12 -11.80
CA GLU A 186 17.51 -11.19 -12.76
C GLU A 186 17.94 -10.83 -14.18
N ALA A 187 17.68 -9.61 -14.63
CA ALA A 187 18.14 -9.12 -15.93
C ALA A 187 19.67 -9.11 -16.03
N ILE A 188 20.35 -8.56 -15.02
CA ILE A 188 21.82 -8.54 -14.96
C ILE A 188 22.39 -9.95 -14.88
N GLN A 189 21.81 -10.84 -14.06
CA GLN A 189 22.29 -12.22 -13.93
C GLN A 189 22.13 -13.01 -15.24
N ARG A 190 21.09 -12.76 -16.04
CA ARG A 190 20.96 -13.34 -17.37
C ARG A 190 22.11 -12.90 -18.28
N GLU A 191 22.40 -11.60 -18.31
CA GLU A 191 23.47 -11.06 -19.13
C GLU A 191 24.87 -11.55 -18.68
N LEU A 192 25.09 -11.70 -17.36
CA LEU A 192 26.31 -12.33 -16.83
C LEU A 192 26.48 -13.77 -17.28
N VAL A 193 25.41 -14.57 -17.29
CA VAL A 193 25.47 -15.95 -17.77
C VAL A 193 25.80 -15.99 -19.25
N GLU A 194 25.25 -15.08 -20.05
CA GLU A 194 25.53 -14.97 -21.48
C GLU A 194 26.99 -14.58 -21.77
N HIS A 195 27.57 -13.67 -20.98
CA HIS A 195 28.93 -13.15 -21.21
C HIS A 195 30.06 -13.89 -20.46
N GLU A 196 29.81 -14.27 -19.20
CA GLU A 196 30.80 -14.90 -18.30
C GLU A 196 30.54 -16.40 -18.09
N GLY A 197 29.39 -16.92 -18.52
CA GLY A 197 29.04 -18.35 -18.42
C GLY A 197 28.61 -18.80 -17.03
N SER A 198 28.52 -17.91 -16.05
CA SER A 198 28.14 -18.22 -14.67
C SER A 198 27.40 -17.08 -13.99
N ARG A 199 26.49 -17.44 -13.08
CA ARG A 199 25.85 -16.48 -12.16
C ARG A 199 26.82 -16.04 -11.06
N MET A 200 26.56 -14.86 -10.50
CA MET A 200 27.28 -14.32 -9.35
C MET A 200 26.30 -13.98 -8.23
N GLU A 201 26.23 -14.84 -7.22
CA GLU A 201 25.42 -14.62 -6.01
C GLU A 201 26.16 -13.67 -5.06
N ALA A 202 26.09 -12.36 -5.36
CA ALA A 202 26.70 -11.29 -4.59
C ALA A 202 25.79 -10.04 -4.60
N PRO A 203 25.98 -9.09 -3.66
CA PRO A 203 25.31 -7.79 -3.70
C PRO A 203 25.47 -7.12 -5.07
N LEU A 204 24.46 -6.39 -5.54
CA LEU A 204 24.47 -5.81 -6.89
C LEU A 204 25.68 -4.90 -7.09
N VAL A 205 26.09 -4.17 -6.06
CA VAL A 205 27.29 -3.33 -6.10
C VAL A 205 28.56 -4.12 -6.45
N ASP A 206 28.70 -5.36 -5.97
CA ASP A 206 29.84 -6.22 -6.26
C ASP A 206 29.73 -6.86 -7.64
N VAL A 207 28.51 -7.19 -8.05
CA VAL A 207 28.22 -7.64 -9.42
C VAL A 207 28.61 -6.57 -10.45
N LEU A 208 28.33 -5.29 -10.20
CA LEU A 208 28.64 -4.23 -11.16
C LEU A 208 30.13 -3.85 -11.22
N LYS A 209 30.91 -4.13 -10.17
CA LYS A 209 32.33 -3.72 -10.08
C LYS A 209 33.15 -4.29 -11.24
N GLY A 210 33.83 -3.38 -11.96
CA GLY A 210 34.70 -3.74 -13.08
C GLY A 210 33.98 -4.14 -14.37
N ARG A 211 32.65 -4.28 -14.34
CA ARG A 211 31.83 -4.74 -15.48
C ARG A 211 31.19 -3.60 -16.24
N ARG A 212 32.02 -2.64 -16.69
CA ARG A 212 31.56 -1.52 -17.54
C ARG A 212 30.93 -1.98 -18.85
N TRP A 213 31.13 -3.24 -19.22
CA TRP A 213 30.57 -3.82 -20.44
C TRP A 213 29.04 -3.99 -20.36
N LEU A 214 28.46 -4.19 -19.17
CA LEU A 214 27.00 -4.25 -18.93
C LEU A 214 26.25 -2.99 -19.38
N PHE A 215 26.97 -1.87 -19.55
CA PHE A 215 26.38 -0.57 -19.89
C PHE A 215 26.81 -0.08 -21.27
N ARG A 216 27.43 -0.95 -22.08
CA ARG A 216 27.78 -0.62 -23.47
C ARG A 216 26.51 -0.53 -24.32
N GLU A 217 26.63 0.14 -25.46
CA GLU A 217 25.54 0.27 -26.44
C GLU A 217 24.28 0.99 -25.96
N GLN A 218 24.38 1.77 -24.86
CA GLN A 218 23.28 2.51 -24.25
C GLN A 218 22.15 1.62 -23.70
N HIS A 219 22.47 0.41 -23.24
CA HIS A 219 21.47 -0.48 -22.67
C HIS A 219 21.08 -0.09 -21.23
N SER A 220 19.79 -0.25 -20.91
CA SER A 220 19.28 -0.34 -19.54
C SER A 220 18.56 -1.68 -19.39
N HIS A 221 18.74 -2.32 -18.25
CA HIS A 221 18.17 -3.62 -17.91
C HIS A 221 16.75 -3.53 -17.35
N VAL A 222 16.33 -2.31 -16.97
CA VAL A 222 14.99 -1.97 -16.48
C VAL A 222 14.56 -0.64 -17.08
N ASP A 223 13.26 -0.37 -17.09
CA ASP A 223 12.72 0.91 -17.50
C ASP A 223 13.23 2.06 -16.59
N ASP A 224 13.70 3.15 -17.19
CA ASP A 224 14.32 4.27 -16.47
C ASP A 224 13.30 5.08 -15.65
N SER A 225 12.05 5.14 -16.12
CA SER A 225 10.96 5.78 -15.38
C SER A 225 10.57 4.95 -14.17
N HIS A 226 10.58 3.62 -14.28
CA HIS A 226 10.37 2.72 -13.15
C HIS A 226 11.45 2.87 -12.08
N LEU A 227 12.71 2.96 -12.51
CA LEU A 227 13.86 3.16 -11.63
C LEU A 227 13.75 4.48 -10.85
N GLN A 228 13.50 5.59 -11.55
CA GLN A 228 13.36 6.90 -10.90
C GLN A 228 12.19 6.92 -9.91
N ALA A 229 11.01 6.46 -10.30
CA ALA A 229 9.83 6.48 -9.44
C ALA A 229 10.06 5.66 -8.17
N THR A 230 10.63 4.47 -8.29
CA THR A 230 10.96 3.60 -7.16
C THR A 230 11.98 4.26 -6.23
N ILE A 231 13.03 4.86 -6.79
CA ILE A 231 14.03 5.63 -6.03
C ILE A 231 13.38 6.83 -5.33
N ARG A 232 12.39 7.53 -5.90
CA ARG A 232 11.70 8.62 -5.18
C ARG A 232 10.82 8.10 -4.04
N PHE A 233 10.07 7.02 -4.29
CA PHE A 233 9.19 6.46 -3.29
C PHE A 233 9.94 5.90 -2.08
N GLY A 234 11.18 5.43 -2.26
CA GLY A 234 12.00 4.86 -1.19
C GLY A 234 12.23 5.78 0.02
N LEU A 235 11.99 7.09 -0.08
CA LEU A 235 12.16 8.04 1.03
C LEU A 235 11.35 7.70 2.28
N ILE A 236 10.22 7.03 2.13
CA ILE A 236 9.35 6.65 3.26
C ILE A 236 9.77 5.33 3.94
N LEU A 237 10.80 4.67 3.42
CA LEU A 237 11.33 3.42 3.96
C LEU A 237 12.13 3.65 5.25
N ASP A 238 12.12 2.64 6.10
CA ASP A 238 12.77 2.63 7.40
C ASP A 238 13.50 1.31 7.70
N ASP A 239 13.11 0.21 7.06
CA ASP A 239 13.84 -1.05 7.14
C ASP A 239 15.23 -0.96 6.49
N PRO A 240 16.30 -1.37 7.19
CA PRO A 240 17.67 -1.31 6.65
C PRO A 240 17.88 -2.13 5.37
N ALA A 241 17.20 -3.26 5.20
CA ALA A 241 17.35 -4.09 4.00
C ALA A 241 16.66 -3.44 2.79
N ASP A 242 15.52 -2.77 2.99
CA ASP A 242 14.87 -2.01 1.93
C ASP A 242 15.68 -0.77 1.52
N LEU A 243 16.28 -0.06 2.49
CA LEU A 243 17.20 1.03 2.21
C LEU A 243 18.44 0.55 1.44
N GLU A 244 18.96 -0.64 1.75
CA GLU A 244 20.08 -1.23 1.01
C GLU A 244 19.74 -1.47 -0.46
N ARG A 245 18.55 -2.03 -0.74
CA ARG A 245 18.07 -2.20 -2.12
C ARG A 245 17.99 -0.85 -2.84
N SER A 246 17.48 0.18 -2.18
CA SER A 246 17.43 1.53 -2.77
C SER A 246 18.83 2.10 -3.05
N ILE A 247 19.81 1.85 -2.18
CA ILE A 247 21.22 2.20 -2.44
C ILE A 247 21.74 1.47 -3.67
N GLU A 248 21.49 0.17 -3.79
CA GLU A 248 21.93 -0.63 -4.95
C GLU A 248 21.28 -0.15 -6.26
N LEU A 249 19.99 0.17 -6.25
CA LEU A 249 19.29 0.78 -7.40
C LEU A 249 19.93 2.11 -7.80
N CYS A 250 20.29 2.96 -6.83
CA CYS A 250 21.02 4.20 -7.12
C CYS A 250 22.41 3.93 -7.70
N VAL A 251 23.16 2.97 -7.15
CA VAL A 251 24.48 2.59 -7.67
C VAL A 251 24.39 2.08 -9.11
N TYR A 252 23.38 1.29 -9.43
CA TYR A 252 23.09 0.90 -10.81
C TYR A 252 22.84 2.12 -11.70
N GLY A 253 21.96 3.03 -11.27
CA GLY A 253 21.66 4.26 -12.00
C GLY A 253 22.88 5.15 -12.28
N MET A 254 23.85 5.20 -11.35
CA MET A 254 25.11 5.92 -11.55
C MET A 254 25.99 5.35 -12.67
N HIS A 255 25.82 4.08 -13.03
CA HIS A 255 26.54 3.44 -14.13
C HIS A 255 25.83 3.57 -15.48
N LEU A 256 24.57 3.99 -15.48
CA LEU A 256 23.81 4.18 -16.71
C LEU A 256 24.45 5.26 -17.60
N PRO A 257 24.28 5.14 -18.93
CA PRO A 257 24.67 6.19 -19.87
C PRO A 257 24.04 7.54 -19.50
N ALA A 258 24.71 8.64 -19.87
CA ALA A 258 24.27 10.00 -19.54
C ALA A 258 22.84 10.33 -20.00
N ALA A 259 22.33 9.68 -21.04
CA ALA A 259 20.94 9.83 -21.51
C ALA A 259 19.89 9.39 -20.48
N TYR A 260 20.25 8.48 -19.56
CA TYR A 260 19.40 7.95 -18.49
C TYR A 260 19.79 8.52 -17.10
N GLN A 261 20.74 9.47 -17.06
CA GLN A 261 21.11 10.18 -15.84
C GLN A 261 20.22 11.42 -15.69
N HIS A 262 19.11 11.21 -14.97
CA HIS A 262 18.13 12.27 -14.73
C HIS A 262 18.67 13.35 -13.82
N GLN A 263 18.15 14.57 -14.00
CA GLN A 263 18.43 15.71 -13.14
C GLN A 263 17.13 16.22 -12.56
N GLU A 264 17.13 16.52 -11.26
CA GLU A 264 16.01 17.16 -10.58
C GLU A 264 16.38 18.54 -10.07
N ALA A 265 15.40 19.20 -9.45
CA ALA A 265 15.66 20.39 -8.67
C ALA A 265 16.52 20.07 -7.43
N CYS A 266 17.20 21.10 -6.92
CA CYS A 266 17.90 21.03 -5.64
C CYS A 266 16.99 20.42 -4.55
N PRO A 267 17.46 19.42 -3.77
CA PRO A 267 18.86 18.98 -3.64
C PRO A 267 19.23 17.69 -4.40
N PHE A 268 18.51 17.32 -5.46
CA PHE A 268 18.70 16.06 -6.20
C PHE A 268 19.14 16.27 -7.67
N GLU A 269 19.92 17.32 -7.92
CA GLU A 269 20.42 17.64 -9.27
C GLU A 269 21.32 16.54 -9.86
N ASP A 270 22.04 15.80 -9.02
CA ASP A 270 22.80 14.59 -9.34
C ASP A 270 22.02 13.36 -8.84
N PHE A 271 20.87 13.11 -9.48
CA PHE A 271 19.77 12.28 -8.98
C PHE A 271 20.25 11.00 -8.28
N TYR A 272 20.93 10.11 -8.99
CA TYR A 272 21.31 8.81 -8.42
C TYR A 272 22.31 8.94 -7.27
N ASN A 273 23.31 9.82 -7.37
CA ASN A 273 24.31 9.99 -6.32
C ASN A 273 23.74 10.69 -5.08
N ASP A 274 22.84 11.65 -5.26
CA ASP A 274 22.18 12.36 -4.17
C ASP A 274 21.25 11.43 -3.39
N TYR A 275 20.40 10.67 -4.08
CA TYR A 275 19.56 9.65 -3.43
C TYR A 275 20.40 8.56 -2.79
N ARG A 276 21.52 8.12 -3.42
CA ARG A 276 22.44 7.15 -2.79
C ARG A 276 22.99 7.67 -1.47
N LEU A 277 23.44 8.93 -1.42
CA LEU A 277 23.96 9.56 -0.19
C LEU A 277 22.84 9.70 0.86
N LEU A 278 21.65 10.08 0.45
CA LEU A 278 20.50 10.17 1.35
C LEU A 278 20.16 8.81 1.97
N TYR A 279 20.00 7.78 1.14
CA TYR A 279 19.72 6.42 1.61
C TYR A 279 20.82 5.84 2.46
N SER A 280 22.09 6.10 2.12
CA SER A 280 23.22 5.70 2.96
C SER A 280 23.08 6.30 4.36
N GLY A 281 22.80 7.61 4.45
CA GLY A 281 22.58 8.29 5.72
C GLY A 281 21.42 7.71 6.52
N LEU A 282 20.27 7.49 5.87
CA LEU A 282 19.08 6.87 6.48
C LEU A 282 19.34 5.43 6.95
N ALA A 283 20.19 4.68 6.26
CA ALA A 283 20.63 3.34 6.65
C ALA A 283 21.69 3.34 7.77
N GLY A 284 22.03 4.51 8.32
CA GLY A 284 23.06 4.67 9.35
C GLY A 284 24.50 4.58 8.81
N ARG A 285 24.69 4.65 7.49
CA ARG A 285 26.00 4.62 6.83
C ARG A 285 26.40 6.02 6.38
N GLU A 286 27.67 6.36 6.50
CA GLU A 286 28.19 7.65 6.01
C GLU A 286 27.39 8.87 6.54
N THR A 287 26.74 8.77 7.72
CA THR A 287 25.73 9.74 8.18
C THR A 287 26.24 11.18 8.18
N ASN A 288 27.45 11.42 8.67
CA ASN A 288 28.09 12.73 8.67
C ASN A 288 28.26 13.26 7.24
N ARG A 289 28.75 12.42 6.32
CA ARG A 289 28.96 12.77 4.92
C ARG A 289 27.63 13.13 4.24
N SER A 290 26.57 12.37 4.50
CA SER A 290 25.24 12.65 3.96
C SER A 290 24.70 13.98 4.47
N VAL A 291 24.77 14.24 5.77
CA VAL A 291 24.32 15.51 6.37
C VAL A 291 25.13 16.69 5.82
N GLU A 292 26.45 16.59 5.77
CA GLU A 292 27.34 17.63 5.21
C GLU A 292 27.04 17.91 3.74
N HIS A 293 26.75 16.88 2.95
CA HIS A 293 26.39 17.02 1.53
C HIS A 293 25.11 17.85 1.36
N PHE A 294 24.03 17.48 2.04
CA PHE A 294 22.75 18.20 1.95
C PHE A 294 22.79 19.60 2.59
N ALA A 295 23.55 19.77 3.68
CA ALA A 295 23.79 21.09 4.27
C ALA A 295 24.55 22.01 3.31
N GLY A 296 25.59 21.49 2.62
CA GLY A 296 26.33 22.23 1.61
C GLY A 296 25.47 22.62 0.42
N LYS A 297 24.57 21.74 -0.03
CA LYS A 297 23.59 22.06 -1.08
C LYS A 297 22.62 23.16 -0.65
N LEU A 298 22.04 23.06 0.55
CA LEU A 298 21.17 24.09 1.10
C LEU A 298 21.86 25.45 1.22
N ALA A 299 23.11 25.48 1.69
CA ALA A 299 23.88 26.73 1.79
C ALA A 299 24.08 27.38 0.41
N ARG A 300 24.52 26.62 -0.60
CA ARG A 300 24.66 27.13 -1.97
C ARG A 300 23.32 27.63 -2.55
N GLN A 301 22.24 26.90 -2.30
CA GLN A 301 20.90 27.30 -2.72
C GLN A 301 20.45 28.60 -2.03
N ALA A 302 20.76 28.77 -0.74
CA ALA A 302 20.45 29.99 0.00
C ALA A 302 21.19 31.21 -0.58
N ASP A 303 22.43 31.03 -1.04
CA ASP A 303 23.21 32.10 -1.67
C ASP A 303 22.70 32.45 -3.07
N GLN A 304 22.36 31.44 -3.88
CA GLN A 304 21.98 31.62 -5.29
C GLN A 304 20.50 31.98 -5.47
N ASN A 305 19.62 31.35 -4.70
CA ASN A 305 18.17 31.54 -4.77
C ASN A 305 17.54 31.34 -3.38
N PRO A 306 17.55 32.39 -2.53
CA PRO A 306 17.00 32.32 -1.17
C PRO A 306 15.55 31.82 -1.10
N ARG A 307 14.73 32.09 -2.13
CA ARG A 307 13.33 31.66 -2.20
C ARG A 307 13.17 30.16 -2.51
N GLY A 308 14.20 29.53 -3.07
CA GLY A 308 14.23 28.12 -3.44
C GLY A 308 14.81 27.19 -2.36
N THR A 309 14.95 27.65 -1.12
CA THR A 309 15.57 26.91 -0.01
C THR A 309 14.64 25.93 0.70
N HIS A 310 13.32 26.07 0.50
CA HIS A 310 12.30 25.30 1.22
C HIS A 310 12.51 23.79 1.11
N PHE A 311 12.53 23.24 -0.11
CA PHE A 311 12.62 21.79 -0.32
C PHE A 311 13.97 21.21 0.11
N PRO A 312 15.14 21.82 -0.21
CA PRO A 312 16.42 21.39 0.34
C PRO A 312 16.49 21.41 1.87
N ALA A 313 15.93 22.44 2.51
CA ALA A 313 15.87 22.51 3.97
C ALA A 313 15.00 21.41 4.55
N GLU A 314 13.91 21.07 3.86
CA GLU A 314 13.02 20.00 4.26
C GLU A 314 13.70 18.62 4.22
N VAL A 315 14.43 18.33 3.13
CA VAL A 315 15.22 17.09 3.00
C VAL A 315 16.31 17.01 4.07
N LEU A 316 17.02 18.11 4.33
CA LEU A 316 18.06 18.16 5.35
C LEU A 316 17.50 17.93 6.77
N ALA A 317 16.43 18.63 7.15
CA ALA A 317 15.80 18.48 8.45
C ALA A 317 15.22 17.07 8.64
N PHE A 318 14.63 16.49 7.58
CA PHE A 318 14.19 15.10 7.56
C PHE A 318 15.36 14.14 7.83
N LEU A 319 16.46 14.26 7.08
CA LEU A 319 17.65 13.44 7.27
C LEU A 319 18.22 13.56 8.69
N GLN A 320 18.46 14.79 9.16
CA GLN A 320 18.98 15.08 10.50
C GLN A 320 18.12 14.45 11.60
N SER A 321 16.79 14.59 11.49
CA SER A 321 15.86 13.96 12.42
C SER A 321 16.00 12.44 12.42
N ARG A 322 16.03 11.82 11.23
CA ARG A 322 16.13 10.35 11.08
C ARG A 322 17.45 9.78 11.57
N VAL A 323 18.55 10.52 11.51
CA VAL A 323 19.87 10.08 12.01
C VAL A 323 20.15 10.48 13.46
N GLY A 324 19.15 10.95 14.21
CA GLY A 324 19.28 11.28 15.63
C GLY A 324 19.92 12.64 15.93
N ARG A 325 20.05 13.53 14.93
CA ARG A 325 20.57 14.90 15.07
C ARG A 325 19.42 15.89 15.27
N ALA A 326 18.65 15.68 16.33
CA ALA A 326 17.39 16.39 16.55
C ALA A 326 17.56 17.91 16.74
N GLU A 327 18.63 18.34 17.41
CA GLU A 327 18.93 19.78 17.58
C GLU A 327 19.24 20.46 16.24
N GLU A 328 20.08 19.86 15.41
CA GLU A 328 20.40 20.39 14.07
C GLU A 328 19.15 20.43 13.16
N ALA A 329 18.26 19.44 13.29
CA ALA A 329 16.99 19.41 12.57
C ALA A 329 16.07 20.57 12.98
N LEU A 330 16.00 20.89 14.28
CA LEU A 330 15.26 22.04 14.80
C LEU A 330 15.85 23.36 14.30
N GLU A 331 17.17 23.52 14.32
CA GLU A 331 17.82 24.74 13.81
C GLU A 331 17.51 24.96 12.32
N THR A 332 17.57 23.90 11.53
CA THR A 332 17.21 23.94 10.10
C THR A 332 15.73 24.33 9.93
N TYR A 333 14.84 23.76 10.75
CA TYR A 333 13.42 24.08 10.74
C TYR A 333 13.17 25.56 11.03
N GLU A 334 13.74 26.08 12.13
CA GLU A 334 13.54 27.47 12.55
C GLU A 334 14.00 28.46 11.48
N ARG A 335 15.16 28.18 10.87
CA ARG A 335 15.77 29.08 9.90
C ARG A 335 15.04 29.11 8.56
N TYR A 336 14.54 27.97 8.08
CA TYR A 336 14.07 27.84 6.70
C TYR A 336 12.61 27.40 6.55
N LEU A 337 12.01 26.77 7.57
CA LEU A 337 10.70 26.10 7.46
C LEU A 337 9.62 26.68 8.39
N ALA A 338 9.96 27.55 9.34
CA ALA A 338 9.02 28.07 10.34
C ALA A 338 7.82 28.84 9.75
N SER A 339 7.98 29.42 8.56
CA SER A 339 6.92 30.14 7.83
C SER A 339 6.14 29.24 6.87
N SER A 340 6.52 27.97 6.73
CA SER A 340 5.96 27.06 5.75
C SER A 340 4.60 26.50 6.19
N PRO A 341 3.57 26.56 5.33
CA PRO A 341 2.24 26.08 5.69
C PRO A 341 2.11 24.55 5.60
N ARG A 342 2.96 23.88 4.82
CA ARG A 342 2.92 22.42 4.62
C ARG A 342 4.31 21.85 4.40
N LEU A 343 4.57 20.72 5.06
CA LEU A 343 5.76 19.89 4.90
C LEU A 343 5.31 18.56 4.30
N SER A 344 6.08 18.05 3.34
CA SER A 344 5.91 16.77 2.64
C SER A 344 6.76 15.65 3.23
N LEU A 345 7.93 15.96 3.79
CA LEU A 345 8.95 15.02 4.29
C LEU A 345 9.34 15.29 5.75
N CYS A 346 9.57 16.56 6.09
CA CYS A 346 10.08 16.91 7.42
C CYS A 346 9.04 16.62 8.50
N PRO A 347 9.42 15.96 9.62
CA PRO A 347 8.50 15.72 10.72
C PRO A 347 7.86 17.01 11.26
N PRO A 348 6.64 16.93 11.81
CA PRO A 348 6.01 18.06 12.48
C PRO A 348 6.92 18.65 13.57
N LEU A 349 6.88 19.97 13.75
CA LEU A 349 7.70 20.68 14.75
C LEU A 349 7.60 20.08 16.16
N LEU A 350 6.41 19.64 16.56
CA LEU A 350 6.21 19.00 17.86
C LEU A 350 7.07 17.74 18.02
N ASP A 351 7.19 16.93 16.97
CA ASP A 351 7.97 15.69 17.01
C ASP A 351 9.47 15.98 17.00
N LEU A 352 9.91 17.01 16.27
CA LEU A 352 11.29 17.51 16.35
C LEU A 352 11.63 18.03 17.76
N CYS A 353 10.73 18.82 18.37
CA CYS A 353 10.89 19.32 19.74
C CYS A 353 10.98 18.19 20.76
N ARG A 354 10.14 17.15 20.62
CA ARG A 354 10.20 15.96 21.47
C ARG A 354 11.52 15.23 21.32
N ALA A 355 11.96 14.99 20.08
CA ALA A 355 13.21 14.29 19.80
C ALA A 355 14.43 15.03 20.35
N ALA A 356 14.41 16.37 20.34
CA ALA A 356 15.50 17.18 20.89
C ALA A 356 15.36 17.50 22.39
N GLY A 357 14.23 17.15 23.03
CA GLY A 357 13.91 17.60 24.38
C GLY A 357 13.76 19.13 24.53
N ASN A 358 13.70 19.88 23.44
CA ASN A 358 13.63 21.34 23.43
C ASN A 358 12.32 21.85 22.82
N PHE A 359 11.44 22.37 23.68
CA PHE A 359 10.12 22.87 23.30
C PHE A 359 10.06 24.38 23.08
N SER A 360 11.17 25.11 23.26
CA SER A 360 11.21 26.56 23.08
C SER A 360 10.76 27.02 21.68
N PRO A 361 11.22 26.37 20.57
CA PRO A 361 10.79 26.72 19.21
C PRO A 361 9.27 26.64 19.02
N LEU A 362 8.64 25.61 19.58
CA LEU A 362 7.19 25.38 19.51
C LEU A 362 6.41 26.47 20.26
N LEU A 363 6.91 26.88 21.43
CA LEU A 363 6.28 27.93 22.25
C LEU A 363 6.37 29.29 21.56
N ASP A 364 7.52 29.62 20.96
CA ASP A 364 7.73 30.90 20.28
C ASP A 364 6.89 30.98 18.99
N LEU A 365 6.81 29.90 18.23
CA LEU A 365 5.94 29.83 17.06
C LEU A 365 4.46 29.96 17.44
N ALA A 366 4.02 29.24 18.48
CA ALA A 366 2.65 29.33 18.95
C ALA A 366 2.29 30.74 19.46
N ARG A 367 3.22 31.41 20.16
CA ARG A 367 3.05 32.79 20.64
C ARG A 367 2.95 33.77 19.47
N SER A 368 3.83 33.68 18.48
CA SER A 368 3.80 34.57 17.30
C SER A 368 2.53 34.43 16.47
N ARG A 369 1.93 33.23 16.43
CA ARG A 369 0.68 32.94 15.72
C ARG A 369 -0.59 33.13 16.57
N GLY A 370 -0.45 33.50 17.85
CA GLY A 370 -1.60 33.59 18.77
C GLY A 370 -2.32 32.26 19.00
N ASN A 371 -1.65 31.12 18.81
CA ASN A 371 -2.23 29.79 18.92
C ASN A 371 -2.15 29.27 20.36
N ALA A 372 -3.15 29.61 21.18
CA ALA A 372 -3.20 29.25 22.59
C ALA A 372 -3.17 27.73 22.84
N LEU A 373 -3.79 26.93 21.96
CA LEU A 373 -3.81 25.47 22.09
C LEU A 373 -2.43 24.87 21.86
N GLN A 374 -1.75 25.26 20.78
CA GLN A 374 -0.39 24.81 20.49
C GLN A 374 0.60 25.24 21.58
N TYR A 375 0.41 26.45 22.15
CA TYR A 375 1.21 26.93 23.27
C TYR A 375 1.00 26.08 24.53
N ALA A 376 -0.25 25.74 24.85
CA ALA A 376 -0.57 24.86 25.98
C ALA A 376 0.03 23.46 25.81
N ILE A 377 -0.03 22.88 24.61
CA ILE A 377 0.62 21.60 24.27
C ILE A 377 2.12 21.68 24.56
N GLY A 378 2.80 22.72 24.06
CA GLY A 378 4.24 22.90 24.30
C GLY A 378 4.61 23.01 25.78
N LEU A 379 3.77 23.68 26.60
CA LEU A 379 3.98 23.77 28.04
C LEU A 379 3.83 22.41 28.75
N ILE A 380 2.80 21.63 28.38
CA ILE A 380 2.54 20.31 28.96
C ILE A 380 3.69 19.35 28.64
N GLU A 381 4.13 19.31 27.38
CA GLU A 381 5.22 18.43 26.94
C GLU A 381 6.54 18.80 27.62
N ARG A 382 6.85 20.10 27.73
CA ARG A 382 8.02 20.58 28.47
C ARG A 382 7.98 20.18 29.95
N TYR A 383 6.81 20.24 30.59
CA TYR A 383 6.64 19.80 31.98
C TYR A 383 6.86 18.29 32.13
N ARG A 384 6.33 17.48 31.20
CA ARG A 384 6.50 16.02 31.20
C ARG A 384 7.96 15.61 31.00
N ALA A 385 8.67 16.26 30.09
CA ALA A 385 10.09 16.02 29.87
C ALA A 385 10.90 16.29 31.14
N ALA A 386 10.69 17.45 31.77
CA ALA A 386 11.37 17.82 33.03
C ALA A 386 11.00 16.95 34.24
N ALA A 387 9.92 16.17 34.18
CA ALA A 387 9.51 15.24 35.23
C ALA A 387 10.02 13.81 35.00
N SER A 388 10.62 13.53 33.84
CA SER A 388 11.17 12.22 33.45
C SER A 388 12.70 12.15 33.61
N ASP A 389 13.35 13.30 33.81
CA ASP A 389 14.74 13.47 34.24
C ASP A 389 14.84 13.53 35.78
#